data_AF-A0A6L0XPM6-F1
#
_entry.id   AF-A0A6L0XPM6-F1
#
_cell.length_a   1.000
_cell.length_b   1.000
_cell.length_c   1.000
_cell.angle_alpha   90.00
_cell.angle_beta   90.00
_cell.angle_gamma   90.00
#
_symmetry.space_group_name_H-M   'P 1'
#
loop_
_entity.id
_entity.type
_entity.pdbx_description
1 polymer ?
#
loop_
_entity_poly.entity_id
_entity_poly.type
_entity_poly.pdbx_seq_one_letter_code
_entity_poly.pdbx_strand_id
1 'polypeptide(L)'
;MIDTLCAQLLQEKHDTARVDKLIAGGIRQCIIDKDTLPLIIQRTAVTQGEWCLALRVLQSQHLDTHRVRRDDSIWAIVDKGVPDNAASKNSARKALQAIYGSRLRKQSPPLIR
;
A
#
# COMPACT_ATOMS: atom_id res chain seq x y z
N MET A 1 10.77 -13.17 7.38
CA MET A 1 10.65 -11.85 8.07
C MET A 1 9.50 -11.04 7.49
N ILE A 2 9.46 -10.83 6.16
CA ILE A 2 8.31 -10.18 5.49
C ILE A 2 7.02 -10.98 5.71
N ASP A 3 7.06 -12.32 5.63
CA ASP A 3 5.88 -13.17 5.87
C ASP A 3 5.28 -12.94 7.27
N THR A 4 6.14 -12.87 8.29
CA THR A 4 5.76 -12.66 9.68
C THR A 4 5.12 -11.28 9.87
N LEU A 5 5.73 -10.24 9.30
CA LEU A 5 5.18 -8.88 9.35
C LEU A 5 3.82 -8.82 8.63
N CYS A 6 3.70 -9.43 7.44
CA CYS A 6 2.43 -9.49 6.72
C CYS A 6 1.35 -10.21 7.54
N ALA A 7 1.68 -11.34 8.18
CA ALA A 7 0.74 -12.06 9.04
C ALA A 7 0.27 -11.20 10.23
N GLN A 8 1.20 -10.47 10.88
CA GLN A 8 0.87 -9.56 11.97
C GLN A 8 0.00 -8.39 11.51
N LEU A 9 0.30 -7.79 10.35
CA LEU A 9 -0.51 -6.71 9.78
C LEU A 9 -1.93 -7.18 9.44
N LEU A 10 -2.08 -8.41 8.94
CA LEU A 10 -3.39 -9.01 8.64
C LEU A 10 -4.19 -9.30 9.91
N GLN A 11 -3.52 -9.84 10.95
CA GLN A 11 -4.16 -10.11 12.24
C GLN A 11 -4.67 -8.82 12.90
N GLU A 12 -3.89 -7.75 12.80
CA GLU A 12 -4.20 -6.46 13.42
C GLU A 12 -4.94 -5.49 12.47
N LYS A 13 -5.46 -5.95 11.33
CA LYS A 13 -5.99 -5.06 10.25
C LYS A 13 -7.07 -4.07 10.68
N HIS A 14 -7.80 -4.38 11.76
CA HIS A 14 -8.85 -3.54 12.32
C HIS A 14 -8.36 -2.55 13.39
N ASP A 15 -7.17 -2.79 13.95
CA ASP A 15 -6.54 -1.90 14.94
C ASP A 15 -5.49 -1.03 14.26
N THR A 16 -5.88 0.21 13.95
CA THR A 16 -5.03 1.18 13.26
C THR A 16 -3.78 1.52 14.06
N ALA A 17 -3.87 1.60 15.39
CA ALA A 17 -2.74 1.94 16.23
C ALA A 17 -1.71 0.80 16.26
N ARG A 18 -2.16 -0.46 16.24
CA ARG A 18 -1.26 -1.61 16.17
C ARG A 18 -0.63 -1.77 14.80
N VAL A 19 -1.38 -1.52 13.72
CA VAL A 19 -0.81 -1.47 12.36
C VAL A 19 0.30 -0.42 12.26
N ASP A 20 0.08 0.81 12.75
CA ASP A 20 1.12 1.84 12.72
C ASP A 20 2.35 1.47 13.55
N LYS A 21 2.17 0.86 14.73
CA LYS A 21 3.29 0.34 15.54
C LYS A 21 4.08 -0.74 14.79
N LEU A 22 3.39 -1.64 14.10
CA LEU A 22 4.04 -2.69 13.29
C LEU A 22 4.81 -2.09 12.11
N ILE A 23 4.28 -1.06 11.46
CA ILE A 23 4.97 -0.35 10.38
C ILE A 23 6.23 0.34 10.93
N ALA A 24 6.11 1.09 12.01
CA ALA A 24 7.25 1.75 12.64
C ALA A 24 8.33 0.75 13.08
N GLY A 25 7.92 -0.36 13.69
CA GLY A 25 8.81 -1.45 14.09
C GLY A 25 9.49 -2.11 12.89
N GLY A 26 8.73 -2.42 11.84
CA GLY A 26 9.23 -3.02 10.61
C GLY A 26 10.24 -2.14 9.89
N ILE A 27 10.04 -0.81 9.88
CA ILE A 27 11.02 0.13 9.33
C ILE A 27 12.31 0.15 10.17
N ARG A 28 12.20 0.23 11.50
CA ARG A 28 13.37 0.22 12.41
C ARG A 28 14.20 -1.05 12.31
N GLN A 29 13.55 -2.17 11.98
CA GLN A 29 14.19 -3.47 11.77
C GLN A 29 14.67 -3.67 10.32
N CYS A 30 14.57 -2.65 9.46
CA CYS A 30 14.89 -2.73 8.03
C CYS A 30 14.12 -3.83 7.28
N ILE A 31 12.93 -4.17 7.74
CA ILE A 31 12.01 -5.10 7.05
C ILE A 31 11.16 -4.33 6.05
N ILE A 32 10.78 -3.08 6.38
CA ILE A 32 10.06 -2.17 5.50
C ILE A 32 11.03 -1.10 5.01
N ASP A 33 11.41 -1.20 3.74
CA ASP A 33 12.22 -0.22 3.04
C ASP A 33 11.68 -0.01 1.61
N LYS A 34 12.41 0.76 0.79
CA LYS A 34 11.99 1.07 -0.59
C LYS A 34 11.87 -0.18 -1.47
N ASP A 35 12.64 -1.23 -1.20
CA ASP A 35 12.77 -2.42 -2.03
C ASP A 35 11.78 -3.50 -1.58
N THR A 36 11.50 -3.56 -0.27
CA THR A 36 10.55 -4.53 0.31
C THR A 36 9.12 -4.02 0.38
N LEU A 37 8.90 -2.70 0.39
CA LEU A 37 7.55 -2.12 0.45
C LEU A 37 6.65 -2.62 -0.70
N PRO A 38 7.07 -2.65 -1.99
CA PRO A 38 6.25 -3.22 -3.06
C PRO A 38 5.83 -4.67 -2.81
N LEU A 39 6.71 -5.49 -2.22
CA LEU A 39 6.44 -6.89 -1.89
C LEU A 39 5.38 -7.02 -0.78
N ILE A 40 5.49 -6.19 0.26
CA ILE A 40 4.49 -6.13 1.34
C ILE A 40 3.12 -5.73 0.79
N ILE A 41 3.08 -4.74 -0.10
CA ILE A 41 1.85 -4.28 -0.75
C ILE A 41 1.27 -5.36 -1.67
N GLN A 42 2.10 -6.04 -2.46
CA GLN A 42 1.65 -7.14 -3.31
C GLN A 42 1.02 -8.26 -2.49
N ARG A 43 1.67 -8.65 -1.39
CA ARG A 43 1.15 -9.74 -0.55
C ARG A 43 -0.15 -9.34 0.14
N THR A 44 -0.24 -8.13 0.68
CA THR A 44 -1.46 -7.66 1.36
C THR A 44 -2.61 -7.41 0.37
N ALA A 45 -2.38 -6.66 -0.71
CA ALA A 45 -3.42 -6.30 -1.66
C ALA A 45 -3.84 -7.46 -2.58
N VAL A 46 -2.87 -8.17 -3.17
CA VAL A 46 -3.16 -9.17 -4.22
C VAL A 46 -3.32 -10.57 -3.64
N THR A 47 -2.35 -11.03 -2.84
CA THR A 47 -2.38 -12.42 -2.34
C THR A 47 -3.47 -12.63 -1.29
N GLN A 48 -3.70 -11.63 -0.44
CA GLN A 48 -4.64 -11.73 0.69
C GLN A 48 -5.96 -10.99 0.43
N GLY A 49 -6.05 -10.22 -0.67
CA GLY A 49 -7.25 -9.43 -1.00
C GLY A 49 -7.51 -8.24 -0.08
N GLU A 50 -6.59 -7.93 0.83
CA GLU A 50 -6.72 -6.87 1.83
C GLU A 50 -6.14 -5.54 1.30
N TRP A 51 -6.66 -5.07 0.16
CA TRP A 51 -6.22 -3.83 -0.49
C TRP A 51 -6.42 -2.59 0.40
N CYS A 52 -7.41 -2.58 1.30
CA CYS A 52 -7.59 -1.52 2.30
C CYS A 52 -6.41 -1.44 3.28
N LEU A 53 -5.89 -2.59 3.72
CA LEU A 53 -4.72 -2.66 4.60
C LEU A 53 -3.48 -2.18 3.84
N ALA A 54 -3.32 -2.58 2.58
CA ALA A 54 -2.23 -2.10 1.74
C ALA A 54 -2.23 -0.58 1.59
N LEU A 55 -3.38 0.03 1.32
CA LEU A 55 -3.53 1.49 1.27
C LEU A 55 -3.17 2.15 2.59
N ARG A 56 -3.57 1.55 3.72
CA ARG A 56 -3.23 2.06 5.05
C ARG A 56 -1.73 2.03 5.31
N VAL A 57 -1.05 0.95 4.94
CA VAL A 57 0.42 0.87 5.01
C VAL A 57 1.05 2.02 4.22
N LEU A 58 0.56 2.28 2.99
CA LEU A 58 1.06 3.38 2.16
C LEU A 58 0.76 4.77 2.72
N GLN A 59 -0.34 4.94 3.43
CA GLN A 59 -0.72 6.21 4.07
C GLN A 59 0.06 6.50 5.36
N SER A 60 0.77 5.52 5.92
CA SER A 60 1.45 5.69 7.20
C SER A 60 2.53 6.77 7.12
N GLN A 61 2.46 7.74 8.04
CA GLN A 61 3.42 8.84 8.16
C GLN A 61 4.82 8.35 8.54
N HIS A 62 4.95 7.12 9.06
CA HIS A 62 6.24 6.51 9.36
C HIS A 62 7.08 6.30 8.11
N LEU A 63 6.47 6.03 6.95
CA LEU A 63 7.19 5.93 5.68
C LEU A 63 7.87 7.27 5.35
N ASP A 64 7.18 8.39 5.53
CA ASP A 64 7.73 9.72 5.27
C ASP A 64 8.79 10.12 6.30
N THR A 65 8.51 9.88 7.59
CA THR A 65 9.42 10.17 8.70
C THR A 65 10.77 9.46 8.53
N HIS A 66 10.72 8.21 8.05
CA HIS A 66 11.91 7.39 7.82
C HIS A 66 12.41 7.43 6.37
N ARG A 67 11.86 8.33 5.52
CA ARG A 67 12.24 8.51 4.11
C ARG A 67 12.16 7.25 3.25
N VAL A 68 11.24 6.34 3.58
CA VAL A 68 10.93 5.16 2.76
C VAL A 68 10.15 5.62 1.54
N ARG A 69 10.79 5.53 0.37
CA ARG A 69 10.19 5.96 -0.89
C ARG A 69 9.11 4.98 -1.35
N ARG A 70 7.98 5.53 -1.77
CA ARG A 70 6.90 4.78 -2.43
C ARG A 70 7.19 4.74 -3.93
N ASP A 71 7.37 3.54 -4.46
CA ASP A 71 7.63 3.33 -5.89
C ASP A 71 6.33 3.48 -6.71
N ASP A 72 6.43 4.01 -7.93
CA ASP A 72 5.26 4.19 -8.80
C ASP A 72 4.61 2.85 -9.21
N SER A 73 5.39 1.76 -9.25
CA SER A 73 4.90 0.40 -9.51
C SER A 73 3.89 -0.09 -8.48
N ILE A 74 3.93 0.44 -7.24
CA ILE A 74 2.99 0.08 -6.17
C ILE A 74 1.56 0.42 -6.57
N TRP A 75 1.35 1.47 -7.38
CA TRP A 75 0.03 1.80 -7.90
C TRP A 75 -0.59 0.63 -8.65
N ALA A 76 0.16 0.06 -9.61
CA ALA A 76 -0.30 -1.05 -10.43
C ALA A 76 -0.52 -2.32 -9.58
N ILE A 77 0.23 -2.50 -8.51
CA ILE A 77 0.06 -3.62 -7.57
C ILE A 77 -1.27 -3.47 -6.81
N VAL A 78 -1.55 -2.29 -6.26
CA VAL A 78 -2.81 -2.04 -5.54
C VAL A 78 -4.00 -2.16 -6.48
N ASP A 79 -3.94 -1.57 -7.67
CA ASP A 79 -5.02 -1.62 -8.66
C ASP A 79 -5.40 -3.06 -9.03
N LYS A 80 -4.41 -3.97 -9.13
CA LYS A 80 -4.65 -5.41 -9.36
C LYS A 80 -5.32 -6.13 -8.19
N GLY A 81 -5.09 -5.67 -6.95
CA GLY A 81 -5.67 -6.28 -5.75
C GLY A 81 -7.08 -5.76 -5.41
N VAL A 82 -7.52 -4.70 -6.08
CA VAL A 82 -8.84 -4.10 -5.83
C VAL A 82 -9.91 -4.91 -6.57
N PRO A 83 -11.02 -5.30 -5.91
CA PRO A 83 -12.10 -6.03 -6.56
C PRO A 83 -12.74 -5.22 -7.68
N ASP A 84 -13.22 -5.92 -8.73
CA ASP A 84 -13.77 -5.31 -9.94
C ASP A 84 -15.20 -4.77 -9.73
N ASN A 85 -15.30 -3.77 -8.87
CA ASN A 85 -16.51 -2.99 -8.67
C ASN A 85 -16.17 -1.49 -8.64
N ALA A 86 -17.10 -0.68 -9.13
CA ALA A 86 -16.89 0.75 -9.31
C ALA A 86 -16.59 1.49 -7.99
N ALA A 87 -17.21 1.07 -6.88
CA ALA A 87 -17.05 1.71 -5.58
C ALA A 87 -15.64 1.49 -5.00
N SER A 88 -15.14 0.25 -5.03
CA SER A 88 -13.79 -0.11 -4.57
C SER A 88 -12.72 0.51 -5.46
N LYS A 89 -12.86 0.44 -6.79
CA LYS A 89 -11.92 1.09 -7.73
C LYS A 89 -11.85 2.60 -7.52
N ASN A 90 -12.99 3.27 -7.34
CA ASN A 90 -13.01 4.71 -7.11
C ASN A 90 -12.39 5.07 -5.74
N SER A 91 -12.66 4.29 -4.70
CA SER A 91 -12.08 4.48 -3.37
C SER A 91 -10.57 4.30 -3.37
N ALA A 92 -10.07 3.23 -3.98
CA ALA A 92 -8.64 2.98 -4.13
C ALA A 92 -7.94 4.07 -4.92
N ARG A 93 -8.54 4.50 -6.04
CA ARG A 93 -8.01 5.59 -6.86
C ARG A 93 -7.91 6.90 -6.09
N LYS A 94 -8.94 7.27 -5.33
CA LYS A 94 -8.92 8.48 -4.48
C LYS A 94 -7.81 8.41 -3.42
N ALA A 95 -7.68 7.27 -2.75
CA ALA A 95 -6.65 7.07 -1.74
C ALA A 95 -5.24 7.16 -2.34
N LEU A 96 -5.00 6.48 -3.46
CA LEU A 96 -3.71 6.53 -4.15
C LEU A 96 -3.40 7.93 -4.69
N GLN A 97 -4.39 8.65 -5.22
CA GLN A 97 -4.22 10.06 -5.62
C GLN A 97 -3.82 10.96 -4.45
N ALA A 98 -4.33 10.71 -3.24
CA ALA A 98 -3.93 11.46 -2.05
C ALA A 98 -2.47 11.15 -1.64
N ILE A 99 -2.03 9.90 -1.80
CA ILE A 99 -0.68 9.44 -1.42
C ILE A 99 0.39 9.95 -2.39
N TYR A 100 0.17 9.81 -3.69
CA TYR A 100 1.15 10.19 -4.72
C TYR A 100 0.95 11.62 -5.26
N GLY A 101 -0.15 12.27 -4.88
CA GLY A 101 -0.55 13.58 -5.39
C GLY A 101 -0.90 13.55 -6.88
N SER A 102 -0.78 14.72 -7.53
CA SER A 102 -1.07 14.91 -8.96
C SER A 102 -0.06 14.23 -9.91
N ARG A 103 1.03 13.64 -9.39
CA ARG A 103 2.09 13.00 -10.20
C ARG A 103 1.55 11.88 -11.10
N LEU A 104 0.46 11.23 -10.68
CA LEU A 104 -0.18 10.14 -11.43
C LEU A 104 -1.25 10.57 -12.44
N ARG A 105 -1.53 11.88 -12.61
CA ARG A 105 -2.40 12.34 -13.73
C ARG A 105 -1.86 11.98 -15.12
N LYS A 106 -0.59 11.57 -15.24
CA LYS A 106 0.04 11.21 -16.52
C LYS A 106 -0.13 9.75 -16.95
N GLN A 107 -0.63 8.86 -16.09
CA GLN A 107 -0.87 7.45 -16.43
C GLN A 107 -2.36 7.17 -16.69
N SER A 108 -3.06 8.10 -17.34
CA SER A 108 -4.32 7.75 -17.99
C SER A 108 -4.03 6.70 -19.06
N PRO A 109 -4.85 5.64 -19.21
CA PRO A 109 -4.69 4.71 -20.32
C PRO A 109 -4.82 5.50 -21.63
N PRO A 110 -4.12 5.08 -22.71
CA PRO A 110 -4.32 5.73 -24.00
C PRO A 110 -5.81 5.62 -24.35
N LEU A 111 -6.42 6.76 -24.63
CA LEU A 111 -7.73 6.81 -25.28
C LEU A 111 -7.54 6.12 -26.64
N ILE A 112 -7.96 4.86 -26.73
CA ILE A 112 -8.14 4.21 -28.02
C ILE A 112 -9.36 4.91 -28.64
N ARG A 113 -9.08 5.74 -29.64
CA ARG A 113 -10.06 6.32 -30.56
C ARG A 113 -10.43 5.29 -31.62
#